data_AF-A0A0C3IT85-F1
#
_entry.id   AF-A0A0C3IT85-F1
#
_cell.length_a   1.000
_cell.length_b   1.000
_cell.length_c   1.000
_cell.angle_alpha   90.00
_cell.angle_beta   90.00
_cell.angle_gamma   90.00
#
_symmetry.space_group_name_H-M   'P 1'
#
loop_
_entity.id
_entity.type
_entity.pdbx_description
1 polymer ?
#
loop_
_entity_poly.entity_id
_entity_poly.type
_entity_poly.pdbx_seq_one_letter_code
_entity_poly.pdbx_strand_id
1 'polypeptide(L)'
;MPQNLSIAAFVLGAILLLVAIVGGGFKLFGAEIPSGISSGNRKAALIFGLIFFTLALLPERQKPEPSSPPPKVENQQDIRPSSPRPPDVADVYVHPTGSFERQGEVWVEYPPYASGQNHRFKEARRDSEFIYLYDETRYEEGDPVRVFYLRLPISGGMSEWSYPNPFQWQSLYPVTPKLH
;
A
#
# COMPACT_ATOMS: atom_id res chain seq x y z
N MET A 1 -8.74 -12.17 -0.10
CA MET A 1 -9.40 -11.27 0.85
C MET A 1 -8.65 -9.95 0.84
N PRO A 2 -9.36 -8.81 0.89
CA PRO A 2 -8.73 -7.52 1.12
C PRO A 2 -7.95 -7.60 2.44
N GLN A 3 -6.74 -7.05 2.51
CA GLN A 3 -5.86 -7.13 3.70
C GLN A 3 -6.59 -6.70 4.99
N ASN A 4 -7.45 -5.68 4.89
CA ASN A 4 -8.28 -5.18 5.99
C ASN A 4 -9.28 -6.22 6.53
N LEU A 5 -9.75 -7.14 5.68
CA LEU A 5 -10.70 -8.20 6.05
C LEU A 5 -10.00 -9.33 6.82
N SER A 6 -8.76 -9.67 6.45
CA SER A 6 -7.96 -10.67 7.17
C SER A 6 -7.58 -10.17 8.57
N ILE A 7 -7.16 -8.90 8.67
CA ILE A 7 -6.87 -8.25 9.96
C ILE A 7 -8.12 -8.23 10.85
N ALA A 8 -9.29 -7.88 10.31
CA ALA A 8 -10.53 -7.85 11.06
C ALA A 8 -10.93 -9.26 11.57
N ALA A 9 -10.79 -10.29 10.72
CA ALA A 9 -11.08 -11.67 11.09
C ALA A 9 -10.13 -12.19 12.18
N PHE A 10 -8.84 -11.83 12.11
CA PHE A 10 -7.85 -12.19 13.13
C PHE A 10 -8.19 -11.57 14.49
N VAL A 11 -8.44 -10.26 14.53
CA VAL A 11 -8.78 -9.53 15.76
C VAL A 11 -10.06 -10.08 16.37
N LEU A 12 -11.10 -10.32 15.56
CA LEU A 12 -12.36 -10.90 16.02
C LEU A 12 -12.16 -12.30 16.61
N GLY A 13 -11.40 -13.16 15.93
CA GLY A 13 -11.08 -14.51 16.40
C GLY A 13 -10.35 -14.51 17.75
N ALA A 14 -9.36 -13.63 17.92
CA ALA A 14 -8.61 -13.50 19.16
C ALA A 14 -9.50 -13.04 20.34
N ILE A 15 -10.41 -12.10 20.10
CA ILE A 15 -11.37 -11.63 21.12
C ILE A 15 -12.29 -12.76 21.55
N LEU A 16 -12.82 -13.54 20.61
CA LEU A 16 -13.71 -14.67 20.91
C LEU A 16 -13.00 -15.76 21.73
N LEU A 17 -11.74 -16.04 21.43
CA LEU A 17 -10.93 -16.97 22.24
C LEU A 17 -10.72 -16.45 23.67
N LEU A 18 -10.45 -15.16 23.82
CA LEU A 18 -10.28 -14.54 25.14
C LEU A 18 -11.59 -14.60 25.95
N VAL A 19 -12.73 -14.36 25.32
CA VAL A 19 -14.06 -14.57 25.93
C VAL A 19 -14.27 -16.02 26.35
N ALA A 20 -13.85 -16.99 25.53
CA ALA A 20 -14.01 -18.41 25.82
C ALA A 20 -13.18 -18.86 27.03
N ILE A 21 -11.95 -18.36 27.16
CA ILE A 21 -11.00 -18.73 28.23
C ILE A 21 -11.33 -18.00 29.53
N VAL A 22 -11.45 -16.66 29.46
CA VAL A 22 -11.60 -15.80 30.65
C VAL A 22 -13.06 -15.76 31.12
N GLY A 23 -14.02 -15.91 30.20
CA GLY A 23 -15.43 -15.99 30.54
C GLY A 23 -16.15 -14.66 30.79
N GLY A 24 -15.50 -13.54 30.44
CA GLY A 24 -15.98 -12.17 30.59
C GLY A 24 -15.32 -11.40 31.75
N GLY A 25 -15.87 -10.24 32.12
CA GLY A 25 -15.39 -9.41 33.23
C GLY A 25 -14.19 -8.52 32.89
N PHE A 26 -13.93 -8.28 31.61
CA PHE A 26 -12.83 -7.43 31.15
C PHE A 26 -13.35 -6.36 30.18
N LYS A 27 -12.57 -5.29 30.02
CA LYS A 27 -12.88 -4.19 29.10
C LYS A 27 -12.20 -4.41 27.76
N LEU A 28 -12.95 -4.24 26.69
CA LEU A 28 -12.47 -4.35 25.33
C LEU A 28 -12.91 -3.10 24.55
N PHE A 29 -11.95 -2.28 24.11
CA PHE A 29 -12.22 -1.00 23.43
C PHE A 29 -13.21 -0.08 24.18
N GLY A 30 -13.10 -0.02 25.51
CA GLY A 30 -13.99 0.79 26.35
C GLY A 30 -15.37 0.18 26.62
N ALA A 31 -15.74 -0.91 25.95
CA ALA A 31 -16.94 -1.69 26.25
C ALA A 31 -16.64 -2.76 27.30
N GLU A 32 -17.55 -2.95 28.26
CA GLU A 32 -17.42 -3.97 29.31
C GLU A 32 -18.09 -5.27 28.86
N ILE A 33 -17.35 -6.37 28.92
CA ILE A 33 -17.89 -7.70 28.63
C ILE A 33 -18.46 -8.28 29.92
N PRO A 34 -19.77 -8.58 30.01
CA PRO A 34 -20.39 -9.02 31.25
C PRO A 34 -19.80 -10.33 31.77
N SER A 35 -19.51 -10.39 33.06
CA SER A 35 -19.16 -11.61 33.77
C SER A 35 -20.42 -12.48 33.95
N GLY A 36 -20.34 -13.77 33.61
CA GLY A 36 -21.48 -14.70 33.73
C GLY A 36 -21.93 -15.32 32.42
N ILE A 37 -21.09 -15.27 31.37
CA ILE A 37 -21.35 -15.96 30.11
C ILE A 37 -21.49 -17.46 30.38
N SER A 38 -22.65 -18.03 29.99
CA SER A 38 -22.99 -19.44 30.18
C SER A 38 -21.97 -20.36 29.52
N SER A 39 -21.81 -21.58 30.06
CA SER A 39 -20.88 -22.57 29.51
C SER A 39 -21.16 -22.92 28.05
N GLY A 40 -22.43 -22.86 27.61
CA GLY A 40 -22.82 -23.03 26.20
C GLY A 40 -22.29 -21.92 25.29
N ASN A 41 -22.41 -20.66 25.72
CA ASN A 41 -21.95 -19.51 24.95
C ASN A 41 -20.40 -19.45 24.87
N ARG A 42 -19.71 -19.92 25.92
CA ARG A 42 -18.24 -20.05 25.91
C ARG A 42 -17.76 -21.10 24.90
N LYS A 43 -18.47 -22.23 24.79
CA LYS A 43 -18.15 -23.27 23.79
C LYS A 43 -18.37 -22.75 22.37
N ALA A 44 -19.46 -22.01 22.14
CA ALA A 44 -19.68 -21.37 20.84
C ALA A 44 -18.58 -20.35 20.52
N ALA A 45 -18.21 -19.49 21.48
CA ALA A 45 -17.12 -18.53 21.32
C ALA A 45 -15.78 -19.21 21.01
N LEU A 46 -15.48 -20.36 21.63
CA LEU A 46 -14.29 -21.16 21.33
C LEU A 46 -14.30 -21.66 19.88
N ILE A 47 -15.42 -22.25 19.45
CA ILE A 47 -15.58 -22.81 18.10
C ILE A 47 -15.44 -21.70 17.05
N PHE A 48 -16.21 -20.62 17.18
CA PHE A 48 -16.14 -19.50 16.25
C PHE A 48 -14.78 -18.80 16.30
N GLY A 49 -14.20 -18.62 17.49
CA GLY A 49 -12.87 -18.05 17.66
C GLY A 49 -11.80 -18.84 16.92
N LEU A 50 -11.78 -20.16 17.04
CA LEU A 50 -10.87 -21.04 16.30
C LEU A 50 -11.12 -21.01 14.80
N ILE A 51 -12.37 -20.95 14.35
CA ILE A 51 -12.70 -20.86 12.92
C ILE A 51 -12.15 -19.56 12.33
N PHE A 52 -12.45 -18.41 12.94
CA PHE A 52 -11.98 -17.12 12.44
C PHE A 52 -10.45 -16.99 12.55
N PHE A 53 -9.85 -17.51 13.61
CA PHE A 53 -8.40 -17.49 13.79
C PHE A 53 -7.69 -18.37 12.74
N THR A 54 -8.22 -19.55 12.44
CA THR A 54 -7.64 -20.42 11.39
C THR A 54 -7.86 -19.84 10.00
N LEU A 55 -9.05 -19.29 9.70
CA LEU A 55 -9.32 -18.56 8.44
C LEU A 55 -8.39 -17.38 8.22
N ALA A 56 -8.03 -16.64 9.27
CA ALA A 56 -7.09 -15.53 9.18
C ALA A 56 -5.64 -15.98 8.97
N LEU A 57 -5.28 -17.18 9.43
CA LEU A 57 -3.95 -17.77 9.26
C LEU A 57 -3.77 -18.53 7.94
N LEU A 58 -4.86 -18.80 7.21
CA LEU A 58 -4.76 -19.37 5.88
C LEU A 58 -3.95 -18.39 5.02
N PRO A 59 -2.81 -18.84 4.42
CA PRO A 59 -2.05 -18.00 3.54
C PRO A 59 -2.99 -17.57 2.41
N GLU A 60 -3.19 -16.27 2.30
CA GLU A 60 -3.79 -15.63 1.14
C GLU A 60 -3.14 -16.30 -0.07
N ARG A 61 -3.91 -17.06 -0.87
CA ARG A 61 -3.41 -17.45 -2.19
C ARG A 61 -3.14 -16.12 -2.88
N GLN A 62 -1.86 -15.72 -2.90
CA GLN A 62 -1.40 -14.70 -3.82
C GLN A 62 -1.93 -15.17 -5.17
N LYS A 63 -2.94 -14.46 -5.68
CA LYS A 63 -3.33 -14.59 -7.07
C LYS A 63 -2.01 -14.46 -7.81
N PRO A 64 -1.57 -15.47 -8.59
CA PRO A 64 -0.25 -15.44 -9.20
C PRO A 64 -0.15 -14.12 -9.94
N GLU A 65 0.69 -13.26 -9.38
CA GLU A 65 1.09 -12.03 -10.02
C GLU A 65 1.69 -12.47 -11.36
N PRO A 66 1.29 -11.87 -12.50
CA PRO A 66 1.92 -12.16 -13.77
C PRO A 66 3.42 -11.98 -13.55
N SER A 67 4.16 -13.08 -13.59
CA SER A 67 5.59 -13.10 -13.28
C SER A 67 6.28 -12.05 -14.13
N SER A 68 6.63 -10.92 -13.53
CA SER A 68 7.55 -9.99 -14.14
C SER A 68 8.84 -10.77 -14.39
N PRO A 69 9.45 -10.67 -15.57
CA PRO A 69 10.69 -11.40 -15.87
C PRO A 69 11.76 -11.04 -14.82
N PRO A 70 12.68 -11.97 -14.51
CA PRO A 70 13.65 -11.77 -13.44
C PRO A 70 14.49 -10.50 -13.68
N PRO A 71 14.97 -9.85 -12.61
CA PRO A 71 15.75 -8.63 -12.74
C PRO A 71 17.03 -8.96 -13.50
N LYS A 72 17.14 -8.47 -14.73
CA LYS A 72 18.40 -8.41 -15.45
C LYS A 72 19.29 -7.48 -14.64
N VAL A 73 20.29 -8.03 -13.97
CA VAL A 73 21.35 -7.27 -13.30
C VAL A 73 22.14 -6.58 -14.42
N GLU A 74 21.65 -5.42 -14.86
CA GLU A 74 22.28 -4.56 -15.86
C GLU A 74 23.41 -3.79 -15.18
N ASN A 75 24.54 -4.47 -15.00
CA ASN A 75 25.81 -3.82 -14.71
C ASN A 75 26.32 -3.23 -16.02
N GLN A 76 25.98 -1.98 -16.32
CA GLN A 76 26.71 -1.22 -17.33
C GLN A 76 26.70 0.26 -17.00
N GLN A 77 27.72 0.66 -16.25
CA GLN A 77 28.31 1.98 -16.35
C GLN A 77 28.73 2.19 -17.82
N ASP A 78 27.97 2.95 -18.59
CA ASP A 78 28.47 3.55 -19.83
C ASP A 78 27.95 5.00 -19.93
N ILE A 79 28.79 5.88 -19.39
CA ILE A 79 29.19 7.21 -19.85
C ILE A 79 28.27 7.90 -20.91
N ARG A 80 27.66 9.02 -20.47
CA ARG A 80 27.06 10.18 -21.21
C ARG A 80 27.37 10.31 -22.72
N PRO A 81 26.41 10.82 -23.54
CA PRO A 81 26.13 12.26 -23.60
C PRO A 81 24.65 12.60 -23.38
N SER A 82 24.40 13.85 -22.97
CA SER A 82 23.09 14.50 -22.96
C SER A 82 22.39 14.36 -24.32
N SER A 83 21.51 13.38 -24.44
CA SER A 83 20.69 13.16 -25.64
C SER A 83 19.42 14.02 -25.57
N PRO A 84 18.92 14.52 -26.70
CA PRO A 84 17.72 15.37 -26.75
C PRO A 84 16.50 14.62 -26.20
N ARG A 85 15.61 15.34 -25.52
CA ARG A 85 14.35 14.86 -24.93
C ARG A 85 13.68 13.80 -25.85
N PRO A 86 13.44 12.56 -25.37
CA PRO A 86 12.62 11.60 -26.12
C PRO A 86 11.23 12.20 -26.37
N PRO A 87 10.61 11.92 -27.52
CA PRO A 87 9.33 12.53 -27.90
C PRO A 87 8.20 12.01 -27.01
N ASP A 88 7.30 12.92 -26.63
CA ASP A 88 6.00 12.68 -25.99
C ASP A 88 5.97 11.77 -24.76
N VAL A 89 6.58 12.23 -23.67
CA VAL A 89 6.17 11.77 -22.33
C VAL A 89 5.19 12.78 -21.76
N ALA A 90 4.01 12.32 -21.37
CA ALA A 90 3.01 13.16 -20.74
C ALA A 90 3.57 13.80 -19.48
N ASP A 91 3.45 15.12 -19.38
CA ASP A 91 3.73 15.87 -18.16
C ASP A 91 2.57 15.78 -17.16
N VAL A 92 1.48 15.09 -17.53
CA VAL A 92 0.30 14.89 -16.70
C VAL A 92 -0.16 13.43 -16.79
N TYR A 93 -0.31 12.80 -15.62
CA TYR A 93 -0.90 11.48 -15.47
C TYR A 93 -2.19 11.60 -14.65
N VAL A 94 -3.33 11.31 -15.26
CA VAL A 94 -4.64 11.43 -14.61
C VAL A 94 -5.00 10.10 -13.94
N HIS A 95 -5.42 10.15 -12.68
CA HIS A 95 -6.00 9.01 -11.95
C HIS A 95 -7.47 9.31 -11.58
N PRO A 96 -8.28 8.33 -11.14
CA PRO A 96 -9.72 8.51 -10.92
C PRO A 96 -10.10 9.65 -9.97
N THR A 97 -9.19 10.00 -9.07
CA THR A 97 -9.40 11.06 -8.08
C THR A 97 -8.69 12.35 -8.46
N GLY A 98 -7.61 12.36 -9.23
CA GLY A 98 -6.81 13.58 -9.44
C GLY A 98 -5.79 13.45 -10.56
N SER A 99 -4.67 14.16 -10.44
CA SER A 99 -3.56 14.12 -11.38
C SER A 99 -2.21 14.16 -10.68
N PHE A 100 -1.23 13.49 -11.28
CA PHE A 100 0.18 13.76 -11.08
C PHE A 100 0.64 14.68 -12.19
N GLU A 101 1.14 15.85 -11.84
CA GLU A 101 1.57 16.87 -12.80
C GLU A 101 3.03 17.22 -12.58
N ARG A 102 3.79 17.23 -13.67
CA ARG A 102 5.18 17.62 -13.66
C ARG A 102 5.30 19.14 -13.67
N GLN A 103 6.00 19.67 -12.68
CA GLN A 103 6.32 21.09 -12.52
C GLN A 103 7.83 21.26 -12.46
N GLY A 104 8.45 21.32 -13.64
CA GLY A 104 9.91 21.34 -13.77
C GLY A 104 10.54 20.02 -13.31
N GLU A 105 11.25 20.06 -12.18
CA GLU A 105 11.98 18.92 -11.61
C GLU A 105 11.15 18.12 -10.58
N VAL A 106 9.96 18.62 -10.22
CA VAL A 106 9.11 18.02 -9.18
C VAL A 106 7.80 17.54 -9.81
N TRP A 107 7.31 16.42 -9.35
CA TRP A 107 5.96 15.93 -9.62
C TRP A 107 5.04 16.28 -8.46
N VAL A 108 3.86 16.80 -8.75
CA VAL A 108 2.88 17.21 -7.74
C VAL A 108 1.62 16.38 -7.94
N GLU A 109 1.18 15.70 -6.88
CA GLU A 109 -0.14 15.07 -6.84
C GLU A 109 -1.17 16.09 -6.37
N TYR A 110 -2.28 16.19 -7.11
CA TYR A 110 -3.43 17.02 -6.77
C TYR A 110 -4.62 16.14 -6.34
N PRO A 111 -4.71 15.74 -5.05
CA PRO A 111 -5.84 14.99 -4.55
C PRO A 111 -7.07 15.90 -4.35
N PRO A 112 -8.28 15.48 -4.76
CA PRO A 112 -9.49 16.30 -4.70
C PRO A 112 -10.04 16.38 -3.26
N TYR A 113 -9.70 15.40 -2.42
CA TYR A 113 -10.17 15.25 -1.04
C TYR A 113 -9.34 16.02 -0.02
N ALA A 114 -8.21 16.62 -0.43
CA ALA A 114 -7.33 17.38 0.44
C ALA A 114 -6.71 18.57 -0.31
N SER A 115 -7.58 19.48 -0.77
CA SER A 115 -7.15 20.72 -1.44
C SER A 115 -6.13 21.48 -0.58
N GLY A 116 -4.91 21.65 -1.10
CA GLY A 116 -3.80 22.30 -0.40
C GLY A 116 -2.80 21.36 0.28
N GLN A 117 -3.09 20.06 0.37
CA GLN A 117 -2.18 19.00 0.86
C GLN A 117 -1.64 18.21 -0.34
N ASN A 118 -0.97 18.90 -1.25
CA ASN A 118 -0.40 18.28 -2.44
C ASN A 118 0.87 17.53 -2.06
N HIS A 119 0.98 16.26 -2.44
CA HIS A 119 2.23 15.53 -2.29
C HIS A 119 3.21 15.93 -3.38
N ARG A 120 4.48 16.11 -3.01
CA ARG A 120 5.55 16.52 -3.92
C ARG A 120 6.57 15.41 -4.01
N PHE A 121 6.87 14.98 -5.22
CA PHE A 121 7.81 13.91 -5.49
C PHE A 121 8.96 14.40 -6.35
N LYS A 122 10.16 13.95 -6.06
CA LYS A 122 11.33 14.11 -6.92
C LYS A 122 11.43 12.92 -7.86
N GLU A 123 11.88 13.14 -9.09
CA GLU A 123 12.16 12.05 -10.04
C GLU A 123 13.55 11.47 -9.72
N ALA A 124 13.60 10.17 -9.41
CA ALA A 124 14.85 9.45 -9.17
C ALA A 124 15.48 8.96 -10.48
N ARG A 125 14.67 8.31 -11.31
CA ARG A 125 15.06 7.78 -12.62
C ARG A 125 13.84 7.56 -13.49
N ARG A 126 14.10 7.30 -14.77
CA ARG A 126 13.09 6.93 -15.76
C ARG A 126 13.66 5.88 -16.68
N ASP A 127 12.84 4.90 -17.05
CA ASP A 127 13.13 3.94 -18.11
C ASP A 127 11.97 3.91 -19.12
N SER A 128 11.99 2.95 -20.04
CA SER A 128 10.95 2.82 -21.07
C SER A 128 9.59 2.41 -20.51
N GLU A 129 9.54 1.88 -19.28
CA GLU A 129 8.32 1.36 -18.69
C GLU A 129 7.76 2.29 -17.62
N PHE A 130 8.62 2.89 -16.79
CA PHE A 130 8.19 3.67 -15.62
C PHE A 130 8.99 4.96 -15.41
N ILE A 131 8.31 5.95 -14.81
CA ILE A 131 8.91 7.09 -14.12
C ILE A 131 8.97 6.74 -12.63
N TYR A 132 10.14 6.79 -12.01
CA TYR A 132 10.33 6.48 -10.59
C TYR A 132 10.49 7.76 -9.80
N LEU A 133 9.62 7.92 -8.81
CA LEU A 133 9.43 9.10 -8.00
C LEU A 133 9.62 8.77 -6.52
N TYR A 134 9.98 9.76 -5.72
CA TYR A 134 10.11 9.60 -4.27
C TYR A 134 9.73 10.88 -3.52
N ASP A 135 9.14 10.70 -2.34
CA ASP A 135 8.79 11.76 -1.39
C ASP A 135 9.57 11.56 -0.07
N GLU A 136 10.36 12.57 0.29
CA GLU A 136 11.19 12.62 1.50
C GLU A 136 10.57 13.49 2.60
N THR A 137 9.44 14.15 2.33
CA THR A 137 8.84 15.14 3.24
C THR A 137 8.02 14.51 4.36
N ARG A 138 7.80 13.18 4.32
CA ARG A 138 7.09 12.40 5.34
C ARG A 138 7.99 12.06 6.54
N TYR A 139 8.63 13.09 7.08
CA TYR A 139 9.46 13.00 8.28
C TYR A 139 8.65 13.42 9.52
N GLU A 140 8.57 12.52 10.51
CA GLU A 140 8.17 12.86 11.86
C GLU A 140 9.38 12.71 12.79
N GLU A 141 9.55 13.65 13.73
CA GLU A 141 10.66 13.64 14.68
C GLU A 141 10.60 12.38 15.54
N GLY A 142 11.60 11.49 15.38
CA GLY A 142 11.67 10.20 16.07
C GLY A 142 11.24 8.98 15.24
N ASP A 143 10.75 9.15 14.00
CA ASP A 143 10.48 8.05 13.07
C ASP A 143 11.67 7.88 12.10
N PRO A 144 12.18 6.65 11.84
CA PRO A 144 13.10 6.43 10.73
C PRO A 144 12.54 7.00 9.42
N VAL A 145 13.41 7.61 8.60
CA VAL A 145 13.02 8.22 7.31
C VAL A 145 12.25 7.19 6.47
N ARG A 146 10.94 7.39 6.30
CA ARG A 146 10.08 6.54 5.47
C ARG A 146 9.93 7.17 4.09
N VAL A 147 10.99 7.06 3.29
CA VAL A 147 10.93 7.49 1.89
C VAL A 147 9.78 6.77 1.19
N PHE A 148 8.81 7.52 0.68
CA PHE A 148 7.69 6.96 -0.05
C PHE A 148 8.07 6.92 -1.53
N TYR A 149 8.24 5.72 -2.09
CA TYR A 149 8.51 5.52 -3.50
C TYR A 149 7.21 5.38 -4.28
N LEU A 150 7.16 5.98 -5.46
CA LEU A 150 6.05 5.90 -6.39
C LEU A 150 6.61 5.62 -7.79
N ARG A 151 5.92 4.81 -8.60
CA ARG A 151 6.24 4.68 -10.02
C ARG A 151 5.01 4.85 -10.89
N LEU A 152 5.16 5.59 -11.98
CA LEU A 152 4.11 5.87 -12.97
C LEU A 152 4.43 5.13 -14.28
N PRO A 153 3.55 4.26 -14.80
CA PRO A 153 3.78 3.59 -16.07
C PRO A 153 3.71 4.58 -17.24
N ILE A 154 4.74 4.59 -18.09
CA ILE A 154 4.90 5.56 -19.18
C ILE A 154 3.67 5.58 -20.11
N SER A 155 3.20 4.40 -20.52
CA SER A 155 2.05 4.23 -21.41
C SER A 155 0.69 4.26 -20.70
N GLY A 156 0.66 4.53 -19.39
CA GLY A 156 -0.51 4.34 -18.55
C GLY A 156 -0.67 2.90 -18.07
N GLY A 157 -1.57 2.69 -17.12
CA GLY A 157 -1.71 1.41 -16.40
C GLY A 157 -1.77 1.63 -14.89
N MET A 158 -1.41 0.62 -14.10
CA MET A 158 -1.38 0.77 -12.64
C MET A 158 -0.11 1.48 -12.19
N SER A 159 -0.26 2.61 -11.51
CA SER A 159 0.80 3.18 -10.68
C SER A 159 0.96 2.33 -9.43
N GLU A 160 2.18 2.34 -8.90
CA GLU A 160 2.54 1.52 -7.74
C GLU A 160 3.42 2.30 -6.77
N TRP A 161 3.35 1.93 -5.51
CA TRP A 161 4.08 2.58 -4.43
C TRP A 161 4.80 1.57 -3.54
N SER A 162 5.80 2.04 -2.78
CA SER A 162 6.53 1.22 -1.81
C SER A 162 7.20 2.05 -0.71
N TYR A 163 7.52 1.39 0.40
CA TYR A 163 8.46 1.88 1.42
C TYR A 163 9.78 1.09 1.33
N PRO A 164 10.92 1.61 1.83
CA PRO A 164 12.19 0.92 1.73
C PRO A 164 12.27 -0.42 2.50
N ASN A 165 11.43 -0.63 3.53
CA ASN A 165 11.46 -1.85 4.34
C ASN A 165 10.05 -2.30 4.79
N PRO A 166 9.50 -3.39 4.23
CA PRO A 166 10.03 -4.15 3.09
C PRO A 166 9.82 -3.39 1.77
N PHE A 167 10.80 -3.46 0.86
CA PHE A 167 10.65 -2.91 -0.49
C PHE A 167 9.82 -3.86 -1.36
N GLN A 168 8.53 -3.58 -1.45
CA GLN A 168 7.55 -4.32 -2.25
C GLN A 168 6.59 -3.36 -2.91
N TRP A 169 6.47 -3.44 -4.24
CA TRP A 169 5.53 -2.62 -5.00
C TRP A 169 4.09 -3.03 -4.71
N GLN A 170 3.25 -2.04 -4.45
CA GLN A 170 1.82 -2.21 -4.21
C GLN A 170 1.06 -1.31 -5.17
N SER A 171 -0.03 -1.80 -5.75
CA SER A 171 -0.87 -0.99 -6.64
C SER A 171 -1.45 0.22 -5.89
N LEU A 172 -1.44 1.38 -6.56
CA LEU A 172 -2.02 2.62 -6.07
C LEU A 172 -3.28 2.98 -6.85
N TYR A 173 -3.12 3.51 -8.06
CA TYR A 173 -4.22 3.94 -8.94
C TYR A 173 -3.96 3.56 -10.39
N PRO A 174 -5.01 3.29 -11.19
CA PRO A 174 -4.85 3.35 -12.64
C PRO A 174 -4.56 4.81 -13.04
N VAL A 175 -3.56 5.00 -13.90
CA VAL A 175 -3.18 6.30 -14.45
C VAL A 175 -3.21 6.28 -15.97
N THR A 176 -3.63 7.40 -16.56
CA THR A 176 -3.62 7.61 -18.01
C THR A 176 -2.75 8.81 -18.33
N PRO A 177 -1.72 8.68 -19.20
CA PRO A 177 -0.92 9.80 -19.66
C PRO A 177 -1.80 10.73 -20.51
N LYS A 178 -1.74 12.03 -20.22
CA LYS A 178 -2.35 13.06 -21.06
C LYS A 178 -1.25 13.70 -21.91
N LEU A 179 -1.18 13.26 -23.16
CA LEU A 179 -0.35 13.89 -24.19
C LEU A 179 -0.96 15.26 -24.55
N HIS A 180 -0.10 16.25 -24.78
CA HIS A 180 -0.51 17.61 -25.12
C HIS A 180 -1.05 17.72 -26.55
#